data_AF-A0A2V9J3Q9-F1
#
_entry.id   AF-A0A2V9J3Q9-F1
#
_cell.length_a   1.000
_cell.length_b   1.000
_cell.length_c   1.000
_cell.angle_alpha   90.00
_cell.angle_beta   90.00
_cell.angle_gamma   90.00
#
_symmetry.space_group_name_H-M   'P 1'
#
loop_
_entity.id
_entity.type
_entity.pdbx_description
1 polymer ?
#
loop_
_entity_poly.entity_id
_entity_poly.type
_entity_poly.pdbx_seq_one_letter_code
_entity_poly.pdbx_strand_id
1 'polypeptide(L)'
;MVIEKLAEQRLRGAARAALAEYGERAVGTLRDYLNDEAVSLPVRKQIPNVLARIATPEAAAALAESLVQPDAGLRFDLLKALNKLRRRDPGLMPADADFADLLNLELMGYYRSVQILEAFEPHASNWLDGHPSSSVLTRALGERMEYEFERIFRLLALLYPPRDIYNAYVGVKSGRAQLRANALEVLEHLLKPEHYRMLSYVLDPEITASDRLSFARRFCRVGVNSKAEALRILLRCEDRWLCACSLHAIGELGLAELCEDVRQLAHAGDSLLEETWRWTSARLGVAGSA
;
A
#
# COMPACT_ATOMS: atom_id res chain seq x y z
N MET A 1 -22.02 -4.01 -21.42
CA MET A 1 -20.84 -3.65 -22.25
C MET A 1 -19.68 -4.63 -22.03
N VAL A 2 -18.70 -4.76 -22.94
CA VAL A 2 -17.55 -5.69 -22.80
C VAL A 2 -16.75 -5.44 -21.51
N ILE A 3 -16.64 -4.18 -21.09
CA ILE A 3 -15.91 -3.77 -19.89
C ILE A 3 -16.52 -4.32 -18.58
N GLU A 4 -17.85 -4.44 -18.50
CA GLU A 4 -18.54 -5.01 -17.33
C GLU A 4 -18.22 -6.52 -17.18
N LYS A 5 -17.93 -7.20 -18.30
CA LYS A 5 -17.58 -8.63 -18.31
C LYS A 5 -16.20 -8.92 -17.70
N LEU A 6 -15.44 -7.89 -17.33
CA LEU A 6 -14.19 -8.02 -16.56
C LEU A 6 -14.43 -8.55 -15.13
N ALA A 7 -15.60 -8.27 -14.55
CA ALA A 7 -15.95 -8.77 -13.21
C ALA A 7 -16.11 -10.30 -13.22
N GLU A 8 -16.71 -10.83 -14.28
CA GLU A 8 -17.08 -12.24 -14.41
C GLU A 8 -15.85 -13.12 -14.68
N GLN A 9 -15.50 -14.00 -13.74
CA GLN A 9 -14.29 -14.84 -13.82
C GLN A 9 -14.19 -15.65 -15.12
N ARG A 10 -15.32 -16.19 -15.59
CA ARG A 10 -15.38 -16.99 -16.82
C ARG A 10 -15.14 -16.18 -18.10
N LEU A 11 -15.54 -14.91 -18.12
CA LEU A 11 -15.47 -14.05 -19.31
C LEU A 11 -14.29 -13.08 -19.30
N ARG A 12 -13.66 -12.87 -18.13
CA ARG A 12 -12.58 -11.92 -17.91
C ARG A 12 -11.43 -12.05 -18.91
N GLY A 13 -11.01 -13.27 -19.25
CA GLY A 13 -9.93 -13.50 -20.21
C GLY A 13 -10.27 -12.98 -21.61
N ALA A 14 -11.45 -13.33 -22.11
CA ALA A 14 -11.96 -12.90 -23.41
C ALA A 14 -12.25 -11.39 -23.44
N ALA A 15 -12.83 -10.85 -22.36
CA ALA A 15 -13.09 -9.41 -22.22
C ALA A 15 -11.79 -8.59 -22.26
N ARG A 16 -10.75 -9.01 -21.52
CA ARG A 16 -9.42 -8.37 -21.56
C ARG A 16 -8.80 -8.43 -22.95
N ALA A 17 -8.93 -9.56 -23.66
CA ALA A 17 -8.40 -9.71 -25.01
C ALA A 17 -9.13 -8.77 -25.99
N ALA A 18 -10.45 -8.80 -26.00
CA ALA A 18 -11.26 -7.93 -26.85
C ALA A 18 -10.97 -6.44 -26.60
N LEU A 19 -10.87 -6.01 -25.33
CA LEU A 19 -10.55 -4.61 -25.00
C LEU A 19 -9.14 -4.21 -25.45
N ALA A 20 -8.17 -5.12 -25.41
CA ALA A 20 -6.82 -4.86 -25.92
C ALA A 20 -6.78 -4.76 -27.45
N GLU A 21 -7.62 -5.51 -28.17
CA GLU A 21 -7.74 -5.45 -29.65
C GLU A 21 -8.30 -4.10 -30.13
N TYR A 22 -9.11 -3.40 -29.34
CA TYR A 22 -9.52 -2.03 -29.66
C TYR A 22 -8.34 -1.04 -29.61
N GLY A 23 -7.22 -1.42 -28.99
CA GLY A 23 -6.01 -0.63 -28.93
C GLY A 23 -6.20 0.72 -28.25
N GLU A 24 -5.52 1.75 -28.78
CA GLU A 24 -5.50 3.10 -28.24
C GLU A 24 -6.89 3.73 -28.10
N ARG A 25 -7.83 3.39 -29.00
CA ARG A 25 -9.22 3.91 -28.97
C ARG A 25 -9.98 3.56 -27.69
N ALA A 26 -9.58 2.49 -26.99
CA ALA A 26 -10.19 2.09 -25.74
C ALA A 26 -9.57 2.79 -24.51
N VAL A 27 -8.42 3.44 -24.64
CA VAL A 27 -7.64 3.97 -23.50
C VAL A 27 -8.43 5.00 -22.70
N GLY A 28 -9.08 5.95 -23.37
CA GLY A 28 -9.90 6.98 -22.71
C GLY A 28 -11.01 6.35 -21.87
N THR A 29 -11.83 5.48 -22.47
CA THR A 29 -12.91 4.79 -21.74
C THR A 29 -12.39 3.91 -20.60
N LEU A 30 -11.26 3.21 -20.79
CA LEU A 30 -10.64 2.42 -19.73
C LEU A 30 -10.18 3.30 -18.56
N ARG A 31 -9.60 4.48 -18.84
CA ARG A 31 -9.21 5.45 -17.82
C ARG A 31 -10.43 5.97 -17.06
N ASP A 32 -11.52 6.28 -17.75
CA ASP A 32 -12.75 6.77 -17.13
C ASP A 32 -13.32 5.73 -16.16
N TYR A 33 -13.43 4.47 -16.61
CA TYR A 33 -13.93 3.37 -15.77
C TYR A 33 -12.99 3.02 -14.61
N LEU A 34 -11.68 3.23 -14.78
CA LEU A 34 -10.70 2.99 -13.72
C LEU A 34 -10.83 4.00 -12.58
N ASN A 35 -11.16 5.26 -12.89
CA ASN A 35 -11.25 6.36 -11.94
C ASN A 35 -12.67 6.64 -11.44
N ASP A 36 -13.69 6.01 -12.02
CA ASP A 36 -15.07 6.09 -11.52
C ASP A 36 -15.28 5.19 -10.30
N GLU A 37 -15.52 5.80 -9.13
CA GLU A 37 -15.78 5.08 -7.88
C GLU A 37 -17.12 4.34 -7.86
N ALA A 38 -18.07 4.71 -8.73
CA ALA A 38 -19.32 3.98 -8.88
C ALA A 38 -19.11 2.64 -9.62
N VAL A 39 -18.00 2.49 -10.36
CA VAL A 39 -17.63 1.22 -10.98
C VAL A 39 -17.08 0.27 -9.93
N SER A 40 -17.63 -0.95 -9.89
CA SER A 40 -17.21 -1.96 -8.93
C SER A 40 -15.70 -2.22 -8.97
N LEU A 41 -15.08 -2.30 -7.78
CA LEU A 41 -13.65 -2.55 -7.63
C LEU A 41 -13.14 -3.79 -8.40
N PRO A 42 -13.87 -4.93 -8.46
CA PRO A 42 -13.44 -6.08 -9.24
C PRO A 42 -13.22 -5.79 -10.73
N VAL A 43 -14.01 -4.89 -11.34
CA VAL A 43 -13.83 -4.43 -12.72
C VAL A 43 -12.59 -3.53 -12.83
N ARG A 44 -12.51 -2.51 -11.96
CA ARG A 44 -11.39 -1.55 -11.93
C ARG A 44 -10.05 -2.25 -11.84
N LYS A 45 -9.92 -3.27 -10.98
CA LYS A 45 -8.69 -4.08 -10.82
C LYS A 45 -8.29 -4.88 -12.06
N GLN A 46 -9.16 -5.04 -13.06
CA GLN A 46 -8.79 -5.68 -14.32
C GLN A 46 -8.21 -4.70 -15.34
N ILE A 47 -8.56 -3.42 -15.25
CA ILE A 47 -8.23 -2.40 -16.24
C ILE A 47 -6.71 -2.18 -16.37
N PRO A 48 -5.90 -2.12 -15.30
CA PRO A 48 -4.47 -1.93 -15.42
C PRO A 48 -3.79 -2.97 -16.33
N ASN A 49 -4.25 -4.22 -16.26
CA ASN A 49 -3.73 -5.29 -17.11
C ASN A 49 -4.08 -5.09 -18.59
N VAL A 50 -5.28 -4.58 -18.89
CA VAL A 50 -5.71 -4.27 -20.26
C VAL A 50 -4.87 -3.13 -20.83
N LEU A 51 -4.68 -2.03 -20.08
CA LEU A 51 -3.84 -0.91 -20.49
C LEU A 51 -2.39 -1.36 -20.74
N ALA A 52 -1.85 -2.22 -19.87
CA ALA A 52 -0.52 -2.80 -20.06
C ALA A 52 -0.39 -3.75 -21.26
N ARG A 53 -1.52 -4.27 -21.80
CA ARG A 53 -1.53 -5.08 -23.03
C ARG A 53 -1.59 -4.20 -24.27
N ILE A 54 -2.33 -3.09 -24.23
CA ILE A 54 -2.39 -2.09 -25.31
C ILE A 54 -0.99 -1.52 -25.56
N ALA A 55 -0.26 -1.18 -24.49
CA ALA A 55 1.15 -0.85 -24.51
C ALA A 55 1.54 0.29 -25.48
N THR A 56 0.80 1.40 -25.39
CA THR A 56 1.12 2.68 -26.04
C THR A 56 1.49 3.75 -24.99
N PRO A 57 2.10 4.88 -25.38
CA PRO A 57 2.36 6.00 -24.47
C PRO A 57 1.08 6.51 -23.77
N GLU A 58 -0.04 6.55 -24.48
CA GLU A 58 -1.35 6.98 -23.94
C GLU A 58 -1.84 6.03 -22.85
N ALA A 59 -1.64 4.73 -23.03
CA ALA A 59 -1.96 3.74 -22.02
C ALA A 59 -1.07 3.86 -20.78
N ALA A 60 0.21 4.20 -20.96
CA ALA A 60 1.12 4.47 -19.84
C ALA A 60 0.77 5.76 -19.09
N ALA A 61 0.44 6.83 -19.81
CA ALA A 61 -0.05 8.08 -19.24
C ALA A 61 -1.34 7.86 -18.44
N ALA A 62 -2.32 7.15 -19.01
CA ALA A 62 -3.57 6.81 -18.31
C ALA A 62 -3.32 6.02 -17.01
N LEU A 63 -2.37 5.08 -17.01
CA LEU A 63 -1.98 4.35 -15.79
C LEU A 63 -1.32 5.27 -14.76
N ALA A 64 -0.41 6.15 -15.18
CA ALA A 64 0.32 7.06 -14.31
C ALA A 64 -0.59 8.12 -13.68
N GLU A 65 -1.45 8.75 -14.47
CA GLU A 65 -2.47 9.71 -14.01
C GLU A 65 -3.44 9.10 -13.00
N SER A 66 -3.66 7.79 -13.09
CA SER A 66 -4.58 7.06 -12.21
C SER A 66 -3.90 6.47 -10.96
N LEU A 67 -2.62 6.77 -10.67
CA LEU A 67 -1.90 6.15 -9.54
C LEU A 67 -2.42 6.54 -8.16
N VAL A 68 -3.10 7.68 -8.04
CA VAL A 68 -3.75 8.10 -6.80
C VAL A 68 -5.09 7.36 -6.70
N GLN A 69 -5.11 6.29 -5.92
CA GLN A 69 -6.32 5.50 -5.66
C GLN A 69 -6.49 5.24 -4.17
N PRO A 70 -7.75 5.20 -3.70
CA PRO A 70 -8.06 4.79 -2.33
C PRO A 70 -7.58 3.35 -2.07
N ASP A 71 -8.02 2.39 -2.90
CA ASP A 71 -7.64 0.99 -2.78
C ASP A 71 -6.13 0.77 -3.02
N ALA A 72 -5.41 0.38 -1.97
CA ALA A 72 -3.99 0.05 -2.04
C ALA A 72 -3.69 -1.12 -2.99
N GLY A 73 -4.64 -2.05 -3.15
CA GLY A 73 -4.55 -3.16 -4.10
C GLY A 73 -4.59 -2.68 -5.56
N LEU A 74 -5.45 -1.72 -5.88
CA LEU A 74 -5.53 -1.11 -7.21
C LEU A 74 -4.27 -0.29 -7.52
N ARG A 75 -3.74 0.49 -6.56
CA ARG A 75 -2.43 1.14 -6.69
C ARG A 75 -1.33 0.14 -7.04
N PHE A 76 -1.32 -0.99 -6.36
CA PHE A 76 -0.35 -2.07 -6.63
C PHE A 76 -0.49 -2.64 -8.04
N ASP A 77 -1.71 -2.87 -8.52
CA ASP A 77 -1.98 -3.35 -9.88
C ASP A 77 -1.57 -2.32 -10.97
N LEU A 78 -1.75 -1.03 -10.71
CA LEU A 78 -1.30 0.07 -11.57
C LEU A 78 0.23 0.12 -11.66
N LEU A 79 0.92 0.06 -10.53
CA LEU A 79 2.39 0.02 -10.51
C LEU A 79 2.92 -1.21 -11.25
N LYS A 80 2.30 -2.38 -11.08
CA LYS A 80 2.65 -3.59 -11.84
C LYS A 80 2.49 -3.42 -13.34
N ALA A 81 1.39 -2.77 -13.77
CA ALA A 81 1.13 -2.46 -15.16
C ALA A 81 2.20 -1.52 -15.74
N LEU A 82 2.52 -0.42 -15.03
CA LEU A 82 3.58 0.52 -15.42
C LEU A 82 4.96 -0.14 -15.47
N ASN A 83 5.35 -0.93 -14.45
CA ASN A 83 6.61 -1.65 -14.46
C ASN A 83 6.69 -2.66 -15.63
N LYS A 84 5.56 -3.22 -16.07
CA LYS A 84 5.52 -4.09 -17.25
C LYS A 84 5.77 -3.30 -18.53
N LEU A 85 5.12 -2.14 -18.69
CA LEU A 85 5.34 -1.26 -19.83
C LEU A 85 6.77 -0.73 -19.88
N ARG A 86 7.30 -0.22 -18.77
CA ARG A 86 8.68 0.27 -18.68
C ARG A 86 9.72 -0.79 -19.04
N ARG A 87 9.49 -2.04 -18.65
CA ARG A 87 10.38 -3.18 -19.01
C ARG A 87 10.29 -3.56 -20.48
N ARG A 88 9.13 -3.36 -21.12
CA ARG A 88 8.92 -3.63 -22.53
C ARG A 88 9.60 -2.57 -23.38
N ASP A 89 9.36 -1.30 -23.06
CA ASP A 89 9.94 -0.15 -23.75
C ASP A 89 9.93 1.07 -22.80
N PRO A 90 11.11 1.55 -22.34
CA PRO A 90 11.21 2.75 -21.53
C PRO A 90 10.63 4.00 -22.20
N GLY A 91 10.63 4.07 -23.53
CA GLY A 91 10.09 5.20 -24.30
C GLY A 91 8.58 5.36 -24.21
N LEU A 92 7.86 4.37 -23.67
CA LEU A 92 6.42 4.48 -23.41
C LEU A 92 6.11 5.30 -22.15
N MET A 93 7.09 5.51 -21.27
CA MET A 93 6.82 6.17 -19.98
C MET A 93 6.56 7.67 -20.17
N PRO A 94 5.51 8.22 -19.53
CA PRO A 94 5.26 9.66 -19.54
C PRO A 94 6.46 10.40 -18.94
N ALA A 95 6.93 11.44 -19.64
CA ALA A 95 8.10 12.21 -19.25
C ALA A 95 7.84 13.13 -18.04
N ASP A 96 6.59 13.50 -17.84
CA ASP A 96 6.08 14.43 -16.83
C ASP A 96 5.47 13.75 -15.60
N ALA A 97 5.49 12.41 -15.54
CA ALA A 97 4.98 11.70 -14.38
C ALA A 97 5.89 11.85 -13.16
N ASP A 98 5.33 12.37 -12.07
CA ASP A 98 6.07 12.59 -10.81
C ASP A 98 6.12 11.33 -9.93
N PHE A 99 6.86 10.32 -10.41
CA PHE A 99 7.08 9.09 -9.64
C PHE A 99 7.90 9.34 -8.36
N ALA A 100 8.65 10.44 -8.27
CA ALA A 100 9.43 10.80 -7.09
C ALA A 100 8.51 11.28 -5.96
N ASP A 101 7.52 12.12 -6.26
CA ASP A 101 6.53 12.53 -5.27
C ASP A 101 5.65 11.35 -4.82
N LEU A 102 5.27 10.47 -5.75
CA LEU A 102 4.57 9.23 -5.38
C LEU A 102 5.41 8.31 -4.49
N LEU A 103 6.72 8.21 -4.73
CA LEU A 103 7.66 7.50 -3.85
C LEU A 103 7.68 8.13 -2.45
N ASN A 104 7.73 9.47 -2.36
CA ASN A 104 7.70 10.18 -1.08
C ASN A 104 6.40 9.93 -0.31
N LEU A 105 5.25 9.95 -1.00
CA LEU A 105 3.95 9.65 -0.39
C LEU A 105 3.88 8.21 0.12
N GLU A 106 4.38 7.23 -0.66
CA GLU A 106 4.37 5.82 -0.24
C GLU A 106 5.32 5.58 0.95
N LEU A 107 6.51 6.19 0.94
CA LEU A 107 7.43 6.19 2.08
C LEU A 107 6.80 6.83 3.32
N MET A 108 6.04 7.92 3.15
CA MET A 108 5.37 8.59 4.26
C MET A 108 4.29 7.69 4.88
N GLY A 109 3.54 6.95 4.04
CA GLY A 109 2.62 5.91 4.49
C GLY A 109 3.32 4.81 5.26
N TYR A 110 4.43 4.28 4.72
CA TYR A 110 5.24 3.26 5.37
C TYR A 110 5.80 3.73 6.74
N TYR A 111 6.37 4.93 6.82
CA TYR A 111 6.86 5.50 8.08
C TYR A 111 5.74 5.82 9.08
N ARG A 112 4.52 6.07 8.60
CA ARG A 112 3.35 6.12 9.48
C ARG A 112 3.07 4.75 10.09
N SER A 113 3.12 3.69 9.29
CA SER A 113 2.95 2.31 9.77
C SER A 113 4.03 1.92 10.79
N VAL A 114 5.29 2.35 10.59
CA VAL A 114 6.38 2.19 11.59
C VAL A 114 6.02 2.83 12.93
N GLN A 115 5.53 4.08 12.92
CA GLN A 115 5.16 4.77 14.16
C GLN A 115 3.98 4.09 14.88
N ILE A 116 3.02 3.59 14.11
CA ILE A 116 1.87 2.84 14.65
C ILE A 116 2.36 1.52 15.27
N LEU A 117 3.23 0.78 14.58
CA LEU A 117 3.77 -0.48 15.09
C LEU A 117 4.52 -0.26 16.41
N GLU A 118 5.38 0.76 16.48
CA GLU A 118 6.14 1.10 17.69
C GLU A 118 5.23 1.44 18.89
N ALA A 119 4.05 2.01 18.67
CA ALA A 119 3.08 2.28 19.74
C ALA A 119 2.52 1.00 20.37
N PHE A 120 2.54 -0.13 19.64
CA PHE A 120 2.05 -1.42 20.09
C PHE A 120 3.15 -2.37 20.54
N GLU A 121 4.27 -2.37 19.82
CA GLU A 121 5.43 -3.24 20.06
C GLU A 121 6.70 -2.37 20.17
N PRO A 122 6.91 -1.69 21.31
CA PRO A 122 8.07 -0.83 21.48
C PRO A 122 9.36 -1.64 21.40
N HIS A 123 10.37 -1.10 20.71
CA HIS A 123 11.65 -1.79 20.48
C HIS A 123 11.51 -3.10 19.70
N ALA A 124 10.39 -3.33 18.99
CA ALA A 124 10.35 -4.42 18.03
C ALA A 124 11.47 -4.23 17.02
N SER A 125 12.20 -5.32 16.72
CA SER A 125 13.16 -5.33 15.63
C SER A 125 12.46 -5.05 14.32
N ASN A 126 13.23 -4.82 13.26
CA ASN A 126 12.68 -4.58 11.93
C ASN A 126 11.67 -5.68 11.56
N TRP A 127 10.54 -5.33 10.94
CA TRP A 127 9.58 -6.37 10.50
C TRP A 127 10.24 -7.36 9.51
N LEU A 128 11.28 -6.91 8.79
CA LEU A 128 12.14 -7.74 7.94
C LEU A 128 12.84 -8.88 8.69
N ASP A 129 12.99 -8.78 10.01
CA ASP A 129 13.62 -9.79 10.85
C ASP A 129 12.63 -10.88 11.32
N GLY A 130 11.36 -10.81 10.91
CA GLY A 130 10.38 -11.88 11.11
C GLY A 130 9.86 -11.99 12.54
N HIS A 131 9.69 -10.88 13.24
CA HIS A 131 9.20 -10.88 14.62
C HIS A 131 7.78 -11.47 14.74
N PRO A 132 7.54 -12.39 15.70
CA PRO A 132 6.21 -12.91 15.96
C PRO A 132 5.32 -11.78 16.50
N SER A 133 4.28 -11.45 15.73
CA SER A 133 3.32 -10.42 16.11
C SER A 133 2.57 -10.81 17.38
N SER A 134 2.50 -9.87 18.33
CA SER A 134 1.82 -10.07 19.62
C SER A 134 0.29 -10.04 19.53
N SER A 135 -0.26 -9.47 18.45
CA SER A 135 -1.71 -9.30 18.25
C SER A 135 -2.12 -9.48 16.79
N VAL A 136 -3.43 -9.68 16.56
CA VAL A 136 -4.00 -9.71 15.20
C VAL A 136 -3.77 -8.37 14.49
N LEU A 137 -3.82 -7.26 15.22
CA LEU A 137 -3.57 -5.91 14.69
C LEU A 137 -2.14 -5.75 14.20
N THR A 138 -1.14 -6.11 15.01
CA THR A 138 0.27 -5.94 14.63
C THR A 138 0.67 -6.89 13.50
N ARG A 139 0.05 -8.07 13.43
CA ARG A 139 0.17 -8.97 12.27
C ARG A 139 -0.39 -8.36 10.99
N ALA A 140 -1.63 -7.87 11.04
CA ALA A 140 -2.28 -7.23 9.89
C ALA A 140 -1.51 -5.97 9.43
N LEU A 141 -0.95 -5.21 10.37
CA LEU A 141 -0.10 -4.06 10.06
C LEU A 141 1.21 -4.50 9.38
N GLY A 142 1.85 -5.57 9.86
CA GLY A 142 3.03 -6.15 9.21
C GLY A 142 2.74 -6.57 7.77
N GLU A 143 1.63 -7.29 7.54
CA GLU A 143 1.18 -7.67 6.19
C GLU A 143 0.97 -6.45 5.29
N ARG A 144 0.34 -5.37 5.80
CA ARG A 144 0.18 -4.10 5.08
C ARG A 144 1.54 -3.48 4.75
N MET A 145 2.47 -3.46 5.70
CA MET A 145 3.81 -2.90 5.52
C MET A 145 4.60 -3.66 4.45
N GLU A 146 4.39 -4.98 4.30
CA GLU A 146 4.98 -5.74 3.19
C GLU A 146 4.55 -5.22 1.82
N TYR A 147 3.26 -4.94 1.65
CA TYR A 147 2.74 -4.38 0.40
C TYR A 147 3.18 -2.92 0.18
N GLU A 148 3.24 -2.10 1.23
CA GLU A 148 3.82 -0.74 1.18
C GLU A 148 5.28 -0.79 0.72
N PHE A 149 6.07 -1.67 1.31
CA PHE A 149 7.47 -1.89 0.96
C PHE A 149 7.64 -2.36 -0.49
N GLU A 150 6.81 -3.29 -0.96
CA GLU A 150 6.85 -3.69 -2.36
C GLU A 150 6.47 -2.55 -3.32
N ARG A 151 5.46 -1.72 -2.97
CA ARG A 151 5.10 -0.54 -3.78
C ARG A 151 6.24 0.46 -3.86
N ILE A 152 6.97 0.69 -2.77
CA ILE A 152 8.19 1.52 -2.76
C ILE A 152 9.20 1.01 -3.79
N PHE A 153 9.51 -0.29 -3.81
CA PHE A 153 10.44 -0.85 -4.80
C PHE A 153 9.89 -0.82 -6.24
N ARG A 154 8.58 -0.91 -6.41
CA ARG A 154 7.94 -0.74 -7.73
C ARG A 154 8.06 0.69 -8.25
N LEU A 155 7.91 1.69 -7.39
CA LEU A 155 8.12 3.11 -7.70
C LEU A 155 9.60 3.38 -7.99
N LEU A 156 10.52 2.84 -7.20
CA LEU A 156 11.95 2.89 -7.51
C LEU A 156 12.25 2.25 -8.88
N ALA A 157 11.59 1.15 -9.22
CA ALA A 157 11.67 0.51 -10.54
C ALA A 157 10.93 1.27 -11.65
N LEU A 158 10.36 2.46 -11.38
CA LEU A 158 9.95 3.47 -12.37
C LEU A 158 10.93 4.64 -12.49
N LEU A 159 11.80 4.84 -11.49
CA LEU A 159 12.83 5.88 -11.46
C LEU A 159 14.21 5.38 -11.91
N TYR A 160 14.59 4.16 -11.54
CA TYR A 160 15.93 3.58 -11.71
C TYR A 160 15.91 2.31 -12.57
N PRO A 161 17.05 1.83 -13.10
CA PRO A 161 17.15 0.56 -13.83
C PRO A 161 16.33 -0.59 -13.19
N PRO A 162 15.23 -1.06 -13.83
CA PRO A 162 14.27 -1.96 -13.18
C PRO A 162 14.87 -3.30 -12.73
N ARG A 163 15.89 -3.79 -13.46
CA ARG A 163 16.55 -5.06 -13.14
C ARG A 163 17.35 -4.96 -11.85
N ASP A 164 18.10 -3.87 -11.67
CA ASP A 164 18.96 -3.68 -10.50
C ASP A 164 18.13 -3.42 -9.24
N ILE A 165 17.06 -2.63 -9.36
CA ILE A 165 16.08 -2.44 -8.27
C ILE A 165 15.42 -3.76 -7.86
N TYR A 166 15.02 -4.58 -8.84
CA TYR A 166 14.41 -5.88 -8.54
C TYR A 166 15.40 -6.84 -7.84
N ASN A 167 16.66 -6.88 -8.31
CA ASN A 167 17.69 -7.68 -7.66
C ASN A 167 17.95 -7.22 -6.22
N ALA A 168 18.01 -5.91 -6.00
CA ALA A 168 18.14 -5.33 -4.66
C ALA A 168 16.93 -5.67 -3.76
N TYR A 169 15.70 -5.58 -4.28
CA TYR A 169 14.48 -5.98 -3.55
C TYR A 169 14.57 -7.43 -3.04
N VAL A 170 14.95 -8.36 -3.93
CA VAL A 170 15.11 -9.78 -3.59
C VAL A 170 16.22 -9.98 -2.55
N GLY A 171 17.34 -9.27 -2.69
CA GLY A 171 18.46 -9.34 -1.76
C GLY A 171 18.10 -8.82 -0.36
N VAL A 172 17.36 -7.71 -0.27
CA VAL A 172 16.88 -7.14 1.00
C VAL A 172 15.91 -8.05 1.72
N LYS A 173 14.96 -8.68 1.02
CA LYS A 173 14.02 -9.66 1.64
C LYS A 173 14.68 -11.01 1.95
N SER A 174 15.97 -11.19 1.70
CA SER A 174 16.66 -12.43 1.97
C SER A 174 16.89 -12.63 3.47
N GLY A 175 16.70 -13.87 3.93
CA GLY A 175 17.11 -14.28 5.28
C GLY A 175 18.64 -14.33 5.49
N ARG A 176 19.44 -14.15 4.43
CA ARG A 176 20.91 -14.19 4.49
C ARG A 176 21.49 -12.77 4.63
N ALA A 177 22.17 -12.51 5.74
CA ALA A 177 22.79 -11.20 6.03
C ALA A 177 23.70 -10.68 4.90
N GLN A 178 24.52 -11.56 4.30
CA GLN A 178 25.38 -11.17 3.17
C GLN A 178 24.60 -10.67 1.96
N LEU A 179 23.46 -11.31 1.63
CA LEU A 179 22.64 -10.88 0.49
C LEU A 179 21.94 -9.56 0.77
N ARG A 180 21.59 -9.28 2.04
CA ARG A 180 21.08 -7.99 2.46
C ARG A 180 22.14 -6.90 2.33
N ALA A 181 23.33 -7.13 2.88
CA ALA A 181 24.45 -6.18 2.78
C ALA A 181 24.78 -5.84 1.31
N ASN A 182 24.92 -6.84 0.44
CA ASN A 182 25.15 -6.62 -0.99
C ASN A 182 24.02 -5.80 -1.64
N ALA A 183 22.77 -6.02 -1.23
CA ALA A 183 21.65 -5.26 -1.77
C ALA A 183 21.63 -3.81 -1.30
N LEU A 184 22.01 -3.54 -0.05
CA LEU A 184 22.20 -2.17 0.46
C LEU A 184 23.30 -1.45 -0.31
N GLU A 185 24.45 -2.09 -0.53
CA GLU A 185 25.53 -1.52 -1.34
C GLU A 185 25.04 -1.18 -2.75
N VAL A 186 24.31 -2.07 -3.42
CA VAL A 186 23.73 -1.79 -4.74
C VAL A 186 22.81 -0.58 -4.69
N LEU A 187 21.94 -0.47 -3.68
CA LEU A 187 21.03 0.66 -3.53
C LEU A 187 21.78 1.97 -3.25
N GLU A 188 22.85 1.94 -2.46
CA GLU A 188 23.67 3.12 -2.16
C GLU A 188 24.31 3.70 -3.42
N HIS A 189 24.83 2.84 -4.30
CA HIS A 189 25.45 3.26 -5.55
C HIS A 189 24.42 3.67 -6.61
N LEU A 190 23.25 3.03 -6.63
CA LEU A 190 22.25 3.19 -7.68
C LEU A 190 21.33 4.41 -7.45
N LEU A 191 20.97 4.66 -6.20
CA LEU A 191 19.96 5.66 -5.85
C LEU A 191 20.58 7.05 -5.71
N LYS A 192 19.74 8.07 -5.90
CA LYS A 192 20.12 9.43 -5.52
C LYS A 192 20.28 9.50 -3.99
N PRO A 193 21.17 10.37 -3.47
CA PRO A 193 21.40 10.48 -2.03
C PRO A 193 20.13 10.70 -1.22
N GLU A 194 19.17 11.50 -1.72
CA GLU A 194 17.88 11.70 -1.03
C GLU A 194 17.08 10.39 -0.90
N HIS A 195 16.99 9.58 -1.96
CA HIS A 195 16.22 8.34 -1.97
C HIS A 195 16.89 7.26 -1.14
N TYR A 196 18.21 7.13 -1.23
CA TYR A 196 18.96 6.18 -0.41
C TYR A 196 18.81 6.49 1.08
N ARG A 197 18.97 7.77 1.46
CA ARG A 197 18.81 8.22 2.85
C ARG A 197 17.43 7.88 3.41
N MET A 198 16.37 8.00 2.61
CA MET A 198 15.02 7.66 3.08
C MET A 198 14.81 6.15 3.23
N LEU A 199 15.56 5.31 2.52
CA LEU A 199 15.46 3.85 2.63
C LEU A 199 16.39 3.28 3.71
N SER A 200 17.56 3.87 3.93
CA SER A 200 18.57 3.32 4.85
C SER A 200 18.01 3.13 6.26
N TYR A 201 17.19 4.05 6.77
CA TYR A 201 16.52 3.92 8.08
C TYR A 201 15.58 2.71 8.18
N VAL A 202 15.15 2.14 7.06
CA VAL A 202 14.36 0.91 6.99
C VAL A 202 15.24 -0.31 6.80
N LEU A 203 16.29 -0.18 6.01
CA LEU A 203 17.06 -1.31 5.46
C LEU A 203 18.28 -1.67 6.29
N ASP A 204 18.90 -0.69 6.93
CA ASP A 204 20.16 -0.83 7.64
C ASP A 204 19.94 -1.49 9.01
N PRO A 205 20.52 -2.68 9.25
CA PRO A 205 20.42 -3.36 10.54
C PRO A 205 21.16 -2.63 11.67
N GLU A 206 22.08 -1.72 11.36
CA GLU A 206 22.80 -0.93 12.37
C GLU A 206 21.94 0.23 12.92
N ILE A 207 20.87 0.60 12.22
CA ILE A 207 19.95 1.66 12.66
C ILE A 207 19.00 1.12 13.73
N THR A 208 19.07 1.75 14.91
CA THR A 208 18.24 1.40 16.05
C THR A 208 16.75 1.73 15.83
N ALA A 209 15.85 1.05 16.55
CA ALA A 209 14.42 1.37 16.54
C ALA A 209 14.16 2.84 16.91
N SER A 210 14.92 3.39 17.87
CA SER A 210 14.82 4.80 18.29
C SER A 210 15.21 5.79 17.19
N ASP A 211 16.30 5.52 16.47
CA ASP A 211 16.75 6.36 15.35
C ASP A 211 15.74 6.34 14.20
N ARG A 212 15.20 5.15 13.91
CA ARG A 212 14.15 4.95 12.91
C ARG A 212 12.87 5.70 13.27
N LEU A 213 12.42 5.60 14.52
CA LEU A 213 11.25 6.34 15.00
C LEU A 213 11.47 7.85 14.94
N SER A 214 12.66 8.30 15.35
CA SER A 214 13.06 9.72 15.28
C SER A 214 13.05 10.23 13.85
N PHE A 215 13.56 9.44 12.90
CA PHE A 215 13.46 9.75 11.49
C PHE A 215 12.01 9.82 11.01
N ALA A 216 11.20 8.80 11.34
CA ALA A 216 9.79 8.72 10.94
C ALA A 216 8.98 9.94 11.41
N ARG A 217 9.17 10.38 12.66
CA ARG A 217 8.51 11.58 13.22
C ARG A 217 8.86 12.85 12.45
N ARG A 218 10.13 13.06 12.11
CA ARG A 218 10.56 14.21 11.31
C ARG A 218 10.03 14.13 9.89
N PHE A 219 10.07 12.94 9.29
CA PHE A 219 9.65 12.72 7.91
C PHE A 219 8.14 12.95 7.73
N CYS A 220 7.31 12.36 8.60
CA CYS A 220 5.86 12.52 8.58
C CYS A 220 5.39 13.87 9.16
N ARG A 221 6.27 14.67 9.77
CA ARG A 221 6.00 15.93 10.49
C ARG A 221 5.01 15.84 11.65
N VAL A 222 4.42 14.67 11.89
CA VAL A 222 3.45 14.38 12.95
C VAL A 222 3.83 13.03 13.55
N GLY A 223 3.97 13.01 14.87
CA GLY A 223 4.23 11.79 15.63
C GLY A 223 2.96 10.97 15.87
N VAL A 224 3.11 9.67 16.10
CA VAL A 224 2.10 8.84 16.78
C VAL A 224 2.65 8.55 18.18
N ASN A 225 1.96 9.02 19.22
CA ASN A 225 2.50 9.04 20.58
C ASN A 225 1.75 8.11 21.54
N SER A 226 0.62 7.53 21.10
CA SER A 226 -0.15 6.59 21.91
C SER A 226 -0.84 5.53 21.05
N LYS A 227 -1.20 4.41 21.68
CA LYS A 227 -2.05 3.38 21.06
C LYS A 227 -3.38 3.95 20.59
N ALA A 228 -3.98 4.88 21.34
CA ALA A 228 -5.25 5.48 20.95
C ALA A 228 -5.13 6.36 19.71
N GLU A 229 -4.07 7.18 19.61
CA GLU A 229 -3.78 7.96 18.40
C GLU A 229 -3.55 7.04 17.20
N ALA A 230 -2.77 5.97 17.39
CA ALA A 230 -2.55 4.96 16.36
C ALA A 230 -3.86 4.34 15.86
N LEU A 231 -4.75 3.96 16.78
CA LEU A 231 -6.05 3.36 16.44
C LEU A 231 -6.99 4.36 15.75
N ARG A 232 -7.01 5.64 16.13
CA ARG A 232 -7.78 6.68 15.41
C ARG A 232 -7.34 6.81 13.95
N ILE A 233 -6.04 6.70 13.69
CA ILE A 233 -5.50 6.73 12.33
C ILE A 233 -5.96 5.50 11.55
N LEU A 234 -5.89 4.31 12.16
CA LEU A 234 -6.27 3.07 11.49
C LEU A 234 -7.78 2.92 11.28
N LEU A 235 -8.63 3.41 12.19
CA LEU A 235 -10.08 3.41 11.99
C LEU A 235 -10.53 4.23 10.77
N ARG A 236 -9.76 5.26 10.41
CA ARG A 236 -10.03 6.14 9.26
C ARG A 236 -9.39 5.63 7.97
N CYS A 237 -8.63 4.54 8.01
CA CYS A 237 -8.04 3.97 6.80
C CYS A 237 -9.10 3.16 6.04
N GLU A 238 -8.94 3.10 4.72
CA GLU A 238 -9.90 2.43 3.83
C GLU A 238 -9.74 0.90 3.82
N ASP A 239 -8.69 0.39 4.48
CA ASP A 239 -8.47 -1.03 4.67
C ASP A 239 -9.43 -1.57 5.73
N ARG A 240 -10.51 -2.21 5.26
CA ARG A 240 -11.57 -2.77 6.11
C ARG A 240 -11.06 -3.86 7.05
N TRP A 241 -10.07 -4.65 6.61
CA TRP A 241 -9.46 -5.67 7.46
C TRP A 241 -8.69 -5.01 8.60
N LEU A 242 -7.86 -4.01 8.30
CA LEU A 242 -7.11 -3.29 9.30
C LEU A 242 -8.01 -2.48 10.24
N CYS A 243 -9.13 -1.95 9.72
CA CYS A 243 -10.16 -1.29 10.51
C CYS A 243 -10.82 -2.26 11.50
N ALA A 244 -11.19 -3.47 11.06
CA ALA A 244 -11.72 -4.53 11.94
C ALA A 244 -10.69 -4.93 13.01
N CYS A 245 -9.43 -5.15 12.64
CA CYS A 245 -8.36 -5.42 13.59
C CYS A 245 -8.19 -4.29 14.62
N SER A 246 -8.36 -3.04 14.20
CA SER A 246 -8.28 -1.87 15.07
C SER A 246 -9.47 -1.81 16.04
N LEU A 247 -10.69 -2.01 15.54
CA LEU A 247 -11.89 -2.15 16.38
C LEU A 247 -11.72 -3.23 17.44
N HIS A 248 -11.22 -4.40 17.04
CA HIS A 248 -10.96 -5.51 17.96
C HIS A 248 -9.94 -5.11 19.03
N ALA A 249 -8.82 -4.51 18.63
CA ALA A 249 -7.80 -4.04 19.57
C ALA A 249 -8.34 -2.99 20.57
N ILE A 250 -9.24 -2.10 20.14
CA ILE A 250 -9.92 -1.14 21.02
C ILE A 250 -10.71 -1.87 22.11
N GLY A 251 -11.50 -2.87 21.72
CA GLY A 251 -12.32 -3.65 22.64
C GLY A 251 -11.49 -4.52 23.58
N GLU A 252 -10.42 -5.14 23.09
CA GLU A 252 -9.48 -5.91 23.92
C GLU A 252 -8.81 -5.05 24.98
N LEU A 253 -8.32 -3.87 24.60
CA LEU A 253 -7.61 -2.95 25.48
C LEU A 253 -8.54 -2.09 26.35
N GLY A 254 -9.84 -2.09 26.09
CA GLY A 254 -10.83 -1.31 26.85
C GLY A 254 -10.62 0.20 26.75
N LEU A 255 -10.21 0.71 25.58
CA LEU A 255 -9.86 2.12 25.40
C LEU A 255 -11.09 3.03 25.34
N ALA A 256 -11.61 3.41 26.50
CA ALA A 256 -12.81 4.24 26.64
C ALA A 256 -12.70 5.63 25.96
N GLU A 257 -11.49 6.15 25.79
CA GLU A 257 -11.27 7.42 25.06
C GLU A 257 -11.58 7.35 23.56
N LEU A 258 -11.78 6.14 23.01
CA LEU A 258 -12.15 5.89 21.62
C LEU A 258 -13.63 5.55 21.44
N CYS A 259 -14.44 5.64 22.49
CA CYS A 259 -15.87 5.33 22.41
C CYS A 259 -16.59 6.14 21.32
N GLU A 260 -16.26 7.43 21.16
CA GLU A 260 -16.88 8.26 20.14
C GLU A 260 -16.43 7.88 18.72
N ASP A 261 -15.13 7.59 18.54
CA ASP A 261 -14.58 7.10 17.26
C ASP A 261 -15.27 5.78 16.86
N VAL A 262 -15.52 4.87 17.82
CA VAL A 262 -16.25 3.61 17.59
C VAL A 262 -17.70 3.88 17.21
N ARG A 263 -18.41 4.77 17.93
CA ARG A 263 -19.82 5.11 17.61
C ARG A 263 -20.00 5.66 16.19
N GLN A 264 -19.09 6.53 15.77
CA GLN A 264 -19.18 7.22 14.48
C GLN A 264 -18.68 6.38 13.30
N LEU A 265 -18.08 5.20 13.56
CA LEU A 265 -17.52 4.37 12.51
C LEU A 265 -18.63 3.84 11.59
N ALA A 266 -18.52 4.11 10.29
CA ALA A 266 -19.37 3.51 9.28
C ALA A 266 -19.05 2.01 9.14
N HIS A 267 -20.02 1.15 9.47
CA HIS A 267 -19.87 -0.31 9.45
C HIS A 267 -20.97 -1.02 8.67
N ALA A 268 -22.06 -0.33 8.32
CA ALA A 268 -23.21 -0.92 7.64
C ALA A 268 -22.83 -1.53 6.27
N GLY A 269 -23.31 -2.74 6.01
CA GLY A 269 -23.07 -3.46 4.75
C GLY A 269 -21.72 -4.19 4.69
N ASP A 270 -20.97 -4.23 5.80
CA ASP A 270 -19.77 -5.03 5.96
C ASP A 270 -19.90 -5.93 7.19
N SER A 271 -20.18 -7.22 6.98
CA SER A 271 -20.50 -8.15 8.06
C SER A 271 -19.37 -8.27 9.10
N LEU A 272 -18.12 -8.19 8.67
CA LEU A 272 -16.97 -8.27 9.58
C LEU A 272 -16.91 -7.04 10.49
N LEU A 273 -17.09 -5.84 9.93
CA LEU A 273 -17.10 -4.61 10.72
C LEU A 273 -18.32 -4.55 11.65
N GLU A 274 -19.50 -4.98 11.19
CA GLU A 274 -20.71 -5.02 12.01
C GLU A 274 -20.54 -5.93 13.24
N GLU A 275 -20.01 -7.15 13.04
CA GLU A 275 -19.78 -8.10 14.12
C GLU A 275 -18.73 -7.59 15.11
N THR A 276 -17.61 -7.08 14.59
CA THR A 276 -16.51 -6.57 15.43
C THR A 276 -16.94 -5.33 16.20
N TRP A 277 -17.69 -4.43 15.57
CA TRP A 277 -18.24 -3.23 16.20
C TRP A 277 -19.17 -3.59 17.37
N ARG A 278 -20.09 -4.55 17.19
CA ARG A 278 -20.99 -5.00 18.26
C ARG A 278 -20.21 -5.56 19.45
N TRP A 279 -19.20 -6.38 19.18
CA TRP A 279 -18.35 -6.95 20.22
C TRP A 279 -17.59 -5.86 20.98
N THR A 280 -16.98 -4.90 20.27
CA THR A 280 -16.24 -3.79 20.87
C THR A 280 -17.15 -2.87 21.68
N SER A 281 -18.31 -2.49 21.14
CA SER A 281 -19.29 -1.63 21.83
C SER A 281 -19.79 -2.25 23.13
N ALA A 282 -20.05 -3.55 23.14
CA ALA A 282 -20.45 -4.28 24.35
C ALA A 282 -19.38 -4.22 25.45
N ARG A 283 -18.09 -4.34 25.08
CA ARG A 283 -16.97 -4.25 26.05
C ARG A 283 -16.73 -2.85 26.58
N LEU A 284 -16.97 -1.83 25.77
CA LEU A 284 -16.80 -0.43 26.17
C LEU A 284 -18.01 0.13 26.92
N GLY A 285 -19.11 -0.62 27.02
CA GLY A 285 -20.37 -0.11 27.59
C GLY A 285 -21.01 0.97 26.72
N VAL A 286 -20.71 0.99 25.42
CA VAL A 286 -21.31 1.91 24.45
C VAL A 286 -22.71 1.38 24.12
N ALA A 287 -23.73 1.83 24.86
CA ALA A 287 -25.11 1.54 24.53
C ALA A 287 -25.47 2.22 23.18
N GLY A 288 -25.94 1.44 22.21
CA GLY A 288 -26.30 1.93 20.89
C GLY A 288 -27.63 2.70 20.90
N SER A 289 -27.64 3.91 20.34
CA SER A 289 -28.85 4.41 19.68
C SER A 289 -28.88 3.79 18.29
N ALA A 290 -29.82 2.86 18.11
CA ALA A 290 -30.15 2.24 16.83
C ALA A 290 -30.58 3.28 15.77
#